data_AF-C7E138-F1
#
_entry.id   AF-C7E138-F1
#
_cell.length_a   1.000
_cell.length_b   1.000
_cell.length_c   1.000
_cell.angle_alpha   90.00
_cell.angle_beta   90.00
_cell.angle_gamma   90.00
#
_symmetry.space_group_name_H-M   'P 1'
#
loop_
_entity.id
_entity.type
_entity.pdbx_description
1 polymer ?
#
loop_
_entity_poly.entity_id
_entity_poly.type
_entity_poly.pdbx_seq_one_letter_code
_entity_poly.pdbx_strand_id
1 'polypeptide(L)'
;PQSKSKSKSKMMNLNLFLISAAAMVSVASANNPSPPAVDLGTAEDFVILAKAGVTNVPGGYITGDIGVSPIAASAMTGFNLIMDSSNEFSTSTEASGSFYAPDYMSPTGTKLTTAVSDMLTAYNDAAARPVTGGPFGNSLSGETYTNLGAGEIGGLTLTRGVYTYDINVSITSGKVTFHGGADDVFIIKTSKSVLQ
;
A
#
# COMPACT_ATOMS: atom_id res chain seq x y z
N PRO A 1 60.04 -78.03 -6.88
CA PRO A 1 59.40 -77.66 -5.59
C PRO A 1 58.03 -77.00 -5.82
N GLN A 2 57.00 -77.67 -5.32
CA GLN A 2 55.59 -77.26 -5.28
C GLN A 2 55.45 -75.84 -4.70
N SER A 3 54.48 -75.01 -5.11
CA SER A 3 53.09 -75.16 -4.69
C SER A 3 52.19 -74.16 -5.44
N LYS A 4 51.09 -74.68 -5.99
CA LYS A 4 49.93 -73.90 -6.44
C LYS A 4 49.26 -73.26 -5.22
N SER A 5 49.14 -71.94 -5.19
CA SER A 5 48.19 -71.26 -4.29
C SER A 5 47.05 -70.68 -5.11
N LYS A 6 45.83 -71.09 -4.73
CA LYS A 6 44.56 -70.84 -5.42
C LYS A 6 44.13 -69.38 -5.32
N SER A 7 43.52 -68.93 -6.41
CA SER A 7 42.61 -67.79 -6.50
C SER A 7 41.64 -67.71 -5.31
N LYS A 8 41.59 -66.53 -4.69
CA LYS A 8 40.37 -66.00 -4.08
C LYS A 8 40.19 -64.58 -4.62
N SER A 9 39.44 -64.48 -5.72
CA SER A 9 38.73 -63.25 -6.08
C SER A 9 37.83 -62.88 -4.89
N LYS A 10 38.24 -61.86 -4.13
CA LYS A 10 37.33 -61.18 -3.20
C LYS A 10 36.85 -59.93 -3.92
N MET A 11 35.63 -60.00 -4.44
CA MET A 11 34.91 -58.85 -4.97
C MET A 11 34.94 -57.73 -3.91
N MET A 12 35.60 -56.63 -4.23
CA MET A 12 35.53 -55.42 -3.45
C MET A 12 34.23 -54.72 -3.87
N ASN A 13 33.15 -55.01 -3.16
CA ASN A 13 31.86 -54.36 -3.39
C ASN A 13 32.03 -52.85 -3.19
N LEU A 14 31.77 -52.10 -4.26
CA LEU A 14 31.71 -50.65 -4.27
C LEU A 14 30.44 -50.22 -3.53
N ASN A 15 30.51 -50.11 -2.20
CA ASN A 15 29.45 -49.50 -1.42
C ASN A 15 29.60 -47.97 -1.49
N LEU A 16 29.08 -47.39 -2.57
CA LEU A 16 28.82 -45.95 -2.61
C LEU A 16 27.57 -45.68 -1.77
N PHE A 17 27.75 -45.47 -0.46
CA PHE A 17 26.71 -44.85 0.36
C PHE A 17 26.62 -43.38 -0.05
N LEU A 18 25.74 -43.07 -1.00
CA LEU A 18 25.20 -41.73 -1.13
C LEU A 18 24.41 -41.44 0.14
N ILE A 19 25.07 -40.82 1.11
CA ILE A 19 24.37 -40.13 2.19
C ILE A 19 23.65 -38.96 1.52
N SER A 20 22.43 -39.20 1.05
CA SER A 20 21.50 -38.15 0.71
C SER A 20 21.18 -37.44 2.03
N ALA A 21 22.00 -36.47 2.39
CA ALA A 21 21.60 -35.47 3.35
C ALA A 21 20.42 -34.74 2.72
N ALA A 22 19.20 -35.16 3.08
CA ALA A 22 18.05 -34.29 2.98
C ALA A 22 18.37 -33.11 3.90
N ALA A 23 18.96 -32.06 3.33
CA ALA A 23 18.98 -30.76 3.96
C ALA A 23 17.50 -30.41 4.16
N MET A 24 17.02 -30.56 5.39
CA MET A 24 15.79 -29.96 5.82
C MET A 24 16.03 -28.46 5.71
N VAL A 25 15.80 -27.90 4.52
CA VAL A 25 15.67 -26.45 4.38
C VAL A 25 14.42 -26.13 5.16
N SER A 26 14.60 -25.70 6.42
CA SER A 26 13.55 -25.03 7.14
C SER A 26 13.22 -23.81 6.30
N VAL A 27 12.14 -23.89 5.54
CA VAL A 27 11.57 -22.73 4.86
C VAL A 27 11.04 -21.88 6.00
N ALA A 28 11.88 -21.02 6.55
CA ALA A 28 11.42 -19.91 7.34
C ALA A 28 10.51 -19.13 6.41
N SER A 29 9.20 -19.38 6.48
CA SER A 29 8.21 -18.47 5.95
C SER A 29 8.55 -17.14 6.60
N ALA A 30 9.08 -16.20 5.82
CA ALA A 30 9.35 -14.86 6.31
C ALA A 30 7.98 -14.31 6.69
N ASN A 31 7.61 -14.45 7.97
CA ASN A 31 6.46 -13.78 8.54
C ASN A 31 6.85 -12.31 8.63
N ASN A 32 6.83 -11.64 7.48
CA ASN A 32 7.02 -10.21 7.40
C ASN A 32 5.97 -9.58 8.33
N PRO A 33 6.39 -8.83 9.37
CA PRO A 33 5.45 -8.22 10.28
C PRO A 33 4.58 -7.23 9.51
N SER A 34 3.35 -7.02 9.97
CA SER A 34 2.52 -5.94 9.45
C SER A 34 3.26 -4.61 9.67
N PRO A 35 3.43 -3.75 8.66
CA PRO A 35 3.95 -2.42 8.89
C PRO A 35 2.98 -1.64 9.80
N PRO A 36 3.44 -0.67 10.59
CA PRO A 36 2.53 0.22 11.31
C PRO A 36 1.59 0.93 10.35
N ALA A 37 0.37 1.25 10.78
CA ALA A 37 -0.51 2.14 10.03
C ALA A 37 0.17 3.51 9.81
N VAL A 38 -0.21 4.22 8.77
CA VAL A 38 0.19 5.62 8.57
C VAL A 38 -0.77 6.49 9.37
N ASP A 39 -0.25 7.25 10.32
CA ASP A 39 -1.06 8.16 11.13
C ASP A 39 -1.45 9.38 10.28
N LEU A 40 -2.76 9.59 10.12
CA LEU A 40 -3.31 10.70 9.34
C LEU A 40 -3.51 11.96 10.19
N GLY A 41 -3.41 11.85 11.53
CA GLY A 41 -3.77 12.94 12.43
C GLY A 41 -5.16 13.49 12.13
N THR A 42 -5.30 14.81 12.10
CA THR A 42 -6.58 15.48 11.80
C THR A 42 -6.98 15.42 10.32
N ALA A 43 -6.12 14.90 9.42
CA ALA A 43 -6.55 14.64 8.05
C ALA A 43 -7.55 13.48 7.96
N GLU A 44 -7.61 12.59 8.96
CA GLU A 44 -8.60 11.49 9.04
C GLU A 44 -10.05 12.00 9.12
N ASP A 45 -10.26 13.23 9.60
CA ASP A 45 -11.58 13.86 9.67
C ASP A 45 -12.20 14.10 8.27
N PHE A 46 -11.41 14.06 7.20
CA PHE A 46 -11.83 14.45 5.85
C PHE A 46 -11.79 13.27 4.88
N VAL A 47 -12.88 13.07 4.13
CA VAL A 47 -12.90 12.10 3.02
C VAL A 47 -12.16 12.63 1.80
N ILE A 48 -12.14 13.96 1.61
CA ILE A 48 -11.34 14.64 0.58
C ILE A 48 -10.69 15.87 1.21
N LEU A 49 -9.36 15.94 1.17
CA LEU A 49 -8.59 17.11 1.57
C LEU A 49 -7.63 17.50 0.45
N ALA A 50 -7.74 18.71 -0.09
CA ALA A 50 -6.95 19.15 -1.23
C ALA A 50 -6.39 20.57 -1.07
N LYS A 51 -5.17 20.80 -1.56
CA LYS A 51 -4.56 22.13 -1.43
C LYS A 51 -4.98 23.14 -2.50
N ALA A 52 -5.40 22.66 -3.66
CA ALA A 52 -5.58 23.46 -4.87
C ALA A 52 -7.00 23.40 -5.47
N GLY A 53 -7.95 22.78 -4.78
CA GLY A 53 -9.36 22.76 -5.17
C GLY A 53 -9.91 21.35 -5.32
N VAL A 54 -11.24 21.27 -5.44
CA VAL A 54 -11.99 20.05 -5.72
C VAL A 54 -13.03 20.40 -6.77
N THR A 55 -13.05 19.68 -7.89
CA THR A 55 -14.00 19.92 -8.97
C THR A 55 -14.89 18.71 -9.14
N ASN A 56 -16.20 18.94 -9.18
CA ASN A 56 -17.19 17.88 -9.33
C ASN A 56 -17.99 18.05 -10.62
N VAL A 57 -18.29 16.92 -11.26
CA VAL A 57 -19.31 16.84 -12.30
C VAL A 57 -20.51 16.13 -11.66
N PRO A 58 -21.69 16.78 -11.58
CA PRO A 58 -22.82 16.23 -10.84
C PRO A 58 -23.22 14.81 -11.25
N GLY A 59 -23.62 14.00 -10.27
CA GLY A 59 -24.09 12.62 -10.48
C GLY A 59 -23.49 11.58 -9.53
N GLY A 60 -22.57 12.01 -8.65
CA GLY A 60 -22.03 11.22 -7.55
C GLY A 60 -22.68 11.56 -6.20
N TYR A 61 -22.23 10.87 -5.14
CA TYR A 61 -22.57 11.20 -3.76
C TYR A 61 -21.37 10.93 -2.86
N ILE A 62 -20.99 11.92 -2.04
CA ILE A 62 -19.84 11.84 -1.15
C ILE A 62 -20.31 11.65 0.30
N THR A 63 -19.75 10.65 0.98
CA THR A 63 -20.01 10.41 2.41
C THR A 63 -18.79 10.84 3.21
N GLY A 64 -18.90 11.97 3.93
CA GLY A 64 -17.83 12.53 4.76
C GLY A 64 -17.49 13.99 4.42
N ASP A 65 -16.61 14.58 5.21
CA ASP A 65 -16.27 16.00 5.12
C ASP A 65 -15.20 16.28 4.06
N ILE A 66 -15.31 17.45 3.42
CA ILE A 66 -14.45 17.88 2.33
C ILE A 66 -13.77 19.19 2.73
N GLY A 67 -12.46 19.28 2.52
CA GLY A 67 -11.66 20.44 2.87
C GLY A 67 -10.77 20.91 1.74
N VAL A 68 -10.66 22.23 1.56
CA VAL A 68 -9.61 22.83 0.74
C VAL A 68 -8.80 23.84 1.54
N SER A 69 -7.47 23.83 1.41
CA SER A 69 -6.59 24.85 2.05
C SER A 69 -5.16 24.76 1.52
N PRO A 70 -4.48 25.88 1.19
CA PRO A 70 -4.84 27.27 1.53
C PRO A 70 -5.73 27.97 0.50
N ILE A 71 -6.17 27.27 -0.55
CA ILE A 71 -7.06 27.85 -1.55
C ILE A 71 -8.46 28.10 -0.97
N ALA A 72 -9.12 29.17 -1.44
CA ALA A 72 -10.44 29.57 -0.99
C ALA A 72 -11.57 28.65 -1.49
N ALA A 73 -12.76 28.81 -0.91
CA ALA A 73 -13.96 28.03 -1.22
C ALA A 73 -14.37 28.06 -2.70
N SER A 74 -14.03 29.13 -3.41
CA SER A 74 -14.31 29.28 -4.84
C SER A 74 -13.65 28.21 -5.72
N ALA A 75 -12.64 27.49 -5.20
CA ALA A 75 -12.02 26.35 -5.88
C ALA A 75 -12.74 25.02 -5.66
N MET A 76 -13.80 24.98 -4.83
CA MET A 76 -14.73 23.86 -4.73
C MET A 76 -15.88 24.07 -5.73
N THR A 77 -15.71 23.55 -6.95
CA THR A 77 -16.62 23.81 -8.07
C THR A 77 -17.52 22.61 -8.37
N GLY A 78 -18.73 22.87 -8.86
CA GLY A 78 -19.68 21.81 -9.23
C GLY A 78 -20.43 21.17 -8.05
N PHE A 79 -20.40 21.79 -6.86
CA PHE A 79 -21.10 21.29 -5.67
C PHE A 79 -22.36 22.10 -5.29
N ASN A 80 -22.60 23.26 -5.91
CA ASN A 80 -23.70 24.17 -5.54
C ASN A 80 -23.74 24.45 -4.02
N LEU A 81 -22.60 24.87 -3.46
CA LEU A 81 -22.42 25.04 -2.03
C LEU A 81 -23.38 26.07 -1.44
N ILE A 82 -24.02 25.71 -0.33
CA ILE A 82 -24.87 26.59 0.47
C ILE A 82 -24.18 26.82 1.80
N MET A 83 -23.82 28.07 2.08
CA MET A 83 -23.19 28.46 3.34
C MET A 83 -24.13 28.20 4.52
N ASP A 84 -23.62 27.59 5.58
CA ASP A 84 -24.36 27.42 6.83
C ASP A 84 -24.51 28.77 7.57
N SER A 85 -25.51 28.86 8.43
CA SER A 85 -25.79 30.05 9.25
C SER A 85 -24.61 30.48 10.15
N SER A 86 -23.73 29.56 10.56
CA SER A 86 -22.50 29.86 11.29
C SER A 86 -21.43 30.53 10.42
N ASN A 87 -21.50 30.36 9.10
CA ASN A 87 -20.45 30.65 8.14
C ASN A 87 -19.13 29.88 8.36
N GLU A 88 -19.12 28.83 9.20
CA GLU A 88 -17.91 28.01 9.44
C GLU A 88 -17.74 26.91 8.39
N PHE A 89 -18.83 26.48 7.76
CA PHE A 89 -18.85 25.45 6.72
C PHE A 89 -19.98 25.71 5.72
N SER A 90 -19.99 24.92 4.65
CA SER A 90 -21.08 24.90 3.67
C SER A 90 -21.56 23.47 3.42
N THR A 91 -22.73 23.33 2.82
CA THR A 91 -23.38 22.04 2.53
C THR A 91 -23.67 21.90 1.04
N SER A 92 -23.91 20.66 0.60
CA SER A 92 -24.33 20.33 -0.77
C SER A 92 -25.29 19.13 -0.72
N THR A 93 -26.21 19.05 -1.68
CA THR A 93 -27.02 17.85 -1.90
C THR A 93 -26.22 16.65 -2.41
N GLU A 94 -24.98 16.87 -2.86
CA GLU A 94 -24.09 15.83 -3.38
C GLU A 94 -23.15 15.24 -2.31
N ALA A 95 -23.28 15.66 -1.05
CA ALA A 95 -22.54 15.09 0.06
C ALA A 95 -23.39 14.99 1.33
N SER A 96 -23.09 14.02 2.20
CA SER A 96 -23.66 13.94 3.55
C SER A 96 -22.86 14.72 4.59
N GLY A 97 -21.63 15.12 4.26
CA GLY A 97 -20.73 15.87 5.14
C GLY A 97 -20.68 17.37 4.83
N SER A 98 -19.81 18.06 5.54
CA SER A 98 -19.60 19.50 5.45
C SER A 98 -18.40 19.85 4.57
N PHE A 99 -18.46 21.01 3.94
CA PHE A 99 -17.38 21.57 3.13
C PHE A 99 -16.71 22.70 3.89
N TYR A 100 -15.39 22.69 3.93
CA TYR A 100 -14.56 23.61 4.71
C TYR A 100 -13.54 24.32 3.82
N ALA A 101 -13.39 25.63 4.01
CA ALA A 101 -12.41 26.46 3.31
C ALA A 101 -11.81 27.55 4.24
N PRO A 102 -10.60 28.06 3.98
CA PRO A 102 -9.92 28.99 4.87
C PRO A 102 -10.54 30.38 4.93
N ASP A 103 -11.36 30.76 3.95
CA ASP A 103 -12.14 32.00 3.91
C ASP A 103 -13.47 31.92 4.66
N TYR A 104 -13.73 30.81 5.36
CA TYR A 104 -14.87 30.65 6.28
C TYR A 104 -14.54 31.14 7.69
N MET A 105 -15.56 31.27 8.53
CA MET A 105 -15.41 31.75 9.90
C MET A 105 -14.55 30.82 10.76
N SER A 106 -13.89 31.41 11.77
CA SER A 106 -13.14 30.66 12.78
C SER A 106 -14.04 29.64 13.47
N PRO A 107 -13.57 28.40 13.74
CA PRO A 107 -12.17 27.96 13.71
C PRO A 107 -11.70 27.26 12.41
N THR A 108 -12.47 27.35 11.31
CA THR A 108 -12.25 26.52 10.11
C THR A 108 -10.87 26.64 9.49
N GLY A 109 -10.34 27.85 9.36
CA GLY A 109 -8.98 28.06 8.82
C GLY A 109 -7.89 27.34 9.62
N THR A 110 -8.00 27.33 10.96
CA THR A 110 -7.06 26.62 11.84
C THR A 110 -7.22 25.11 11.70
N LYS A 111 -8.47 24.59 11.71
CA LYS A 111 -8.74 23.15 11.50
C LYS A 111 -8.10 22.66 10.19
N LEU A 112 -8.29 23.38 9.10
CA LEU A 112 -7.74 23.01 7.79
C LEU A 112 -6.22 23.12 7.73
N THR A 113 -5.62 24.11 8.38
CA THR A 113 -4.15 24.27 8.41
C THR A 113 -3.50 23.10 9.13
N THR A 114 -4.08 22.65 10.25
CA THR A 114 -3.62 21.45 10.97
C THR A 114 -3.78 20.21 10.09
N ALA A 115 -4.98 19.99 9.51
CA ALA A 115 -5.23 18.82 8.68
C ALA A 115 -4.31 18.73 7.45
N VAL A 116 -4.01 19.85 6.79
CA VAL A 116 -3.06 19.87 5.66
C VAL A 116 -1.62 19.60 6.11
N SER A 117 -1.25 20.02 7.33
CA SER A 117 0.08 19.73 7.90
C SER A 117 0.21 18.24 8.27
N ASP A 118 -0.85 17.66 8.82
CA ASP A 118 -0.91 16.24 9.15
C ASP A 118 -0.90 15.38 7.88
N MET A 119 -1.62 15.78 6.82
CA MET A 119 -1.56 15.15 5.51
C MET A 119 -0.13 15.13 4.94
N LEU A 120 0.62 16.23 5.05
CA LEU A 120 2.02 16.28 4.62
C LEU A 120 2.90 15.35 5.45
N THR A 121 2.65 15.27 6.76
CA THR A 121 3.36 14.37 7.68
C THR A 121 3.10 12.91 7.30
N ALA A 122 1.83 12.54 7.12
CA ALA A 122 1.40 11.22 6.68
C ALA A 122 2.01 10.82 5.33
N TYR A 123 2.01 11.74 4.35
CA TYR A 123 2.63 11.51 3.04
C TYR A 123 4.13 11.20 3.18
N ASN A 124 4.86 11.99 3.95
CA ASN A 124 6.31 11.80 4.15
C ASN A 124 6.60 10.50 4.91
N ASP A 125 5.81 10.16 5.91
CA ASP A 125 5.91 8.91 6.66
C ASP A 125 5.69 7.69 5.74
N ALA A 126 4.60 7.68 4.96
CA ALA A 126 4.32 6.63 3.97
C ALA A 126 5.46 6.49 2.94
N ALA A 127 5.99 7.61 2.44
CA ALA A 127 7.10 7.64 1.49
C ALA A 127 8.42 7.12 2.10
N ALA A 128 8.62 7.29 3.41
CA ALA A 128 9.82 6.84 4.13
C ALA A 128 9.81 5.35 4.49
N ARG A 129 8.66 4.66 4.41
CA ARG A 129 8.55 3.25 4.83
C ARG A 129 9.49 2.34 4.02
N PRO A 130 10.34 1.52 4.68
CA PRO A 130 11.21 0.58 3.97
C PRO A 130 10.38 -0.50 3.27
N VAL A 131 10.79 -0.89 2.06
CA VAL A 131 10.15 -2.00 1.33
C VAL A 131 10.27 -3.29 2.13
N THR A 132 9.22 -4.13 2.09
CA THR A 132 9.25 -5.45 2.70
C THR A 132 10.33 -6.32 2.04
N GLY A 133 11.15 -6.97 2.87
CA GLY A 133 12.24 -7.81 2.39
C GLY A 133 11.81 -9.21 1.96
N GLY A 134 12.67 -9.86 1.18
CA GLY A 134 12.50 -11.24 0.77
C GLY A 134 11.60 -11.44 -0.46
N PRO A 135 11.34 -12.71 -0.81
CA PRO A 135 10.53 -13.05 -1.96
C PRO A 135 9.05 -12.72 -1.70
N PHE A 136 8.36 -12.24 -2.73
CA PHE A 136 6.91 -12.14 -2.73
C PHE A 136 6.30 -13.52 -3.04
N GLY A 137 5.34 -13.97 -2.23
CA GLY A 137 4.74 -15.30 -2.36
C GLY A 137 5.64 -16.42 -1.84
N ASN A 138 5.89 -17.44 -2.66
CA ASN A 138 6.74 -18.57 -2.26
C ASN A 138 8.24 -18.23 -2.41
N SER A 139 9.11 -18.91 -1.67
CA SER A 139 10.54 -18.58 -1.63
C SER A 139 11.30 -18.76 -2.95
N LEU A 140 10.69 -19.36 -3.96
CA LEU A 140 11.26 -19.63 -5.28
C LEU A 140 10.60 -18.80 -6.39
N SER A 141 9.73 -17.83 -6.07
CA SER A 141 9.01 -17.02 -7.06
C SER A 141 9.93 -16.19 -7.95
N GLY A 142 11.08 -15.78 -7.43
CA GLY A 142 11.96 -14.81 -8.09
C GLY A 142 11.41 -13.38 -8.07
N GLU A 143 10.22 -13.17 -7.50
CA GLU A 143 9.58 -11.87 -7.37
C GLU A 143 9.85 -11.27 -5.99
N THR A 144 9.83 -9.94 -5.90
CA THR A 144 10.02 -9.20 -4.65
C THR A 144 8.94 -8.13 -4.52
N TYR A 145 8.87 -7.49 -3.36
CA TYR A 145 7.98 -6.34 -3.12
C TYR A 145 8.44 -5.05 -3.86
N THR A 146 9.56 -5.11 -4.59
CA THR A 146 10.05 -4.03 -5.45
C THR A 146 9.63 -4.29 -6.89
N ASN A 147 8.92 -3.34 -7.50
CA ASN A 147 8.44 -3.41 -8.89
C ASN A 147 7.67 -4.73 -9.19
N LEU A 148 6.88 -5.20 -8.23
CA LEU A 148 6.09 -6.43 -8.36
C LEU A 148 5.18 -6.37 -9.61
N GLY A 149 5.12 -7.46 -10.38
CA GLY A 149 4.33 -7.51 -11.62
C GLY A 149 4.79 -6.51 -12.70
N ALA A 150 6.01 -5.96 -12.59
CA ALA A 150 6.49 -4.86 -13.42
C ALA A 150 5.51 -3.66 -13.45
N GLY A 151 4.80 -3.44 -12.34
CA GLY A 151 3.84 -2.35 -12.18
C GLY A 151 2.39 -2.75 -12.43
N GLU A 152 2.09 -3.86 -13.11
CA GLU A 152 0.72 -4.35 -13.27
C GLU A 152 0.32 -5.19 -12.06
N ILE A 153 -0.66 -4.71 -11.29
CA ILE A 153 -1.16 -5.40 -10.10
C ILE A 153 -2.59 -5.93 -10.26
N GLY A 154 -3.23 -5.68 -11.41
CA GLY A 154 -4.51 -6.29 -11.76
C GLY A 154 -4.41 -7.82 -11.77
N GLY A 155 -5.32 -8.48 -11.06
CA GLY A 155 -5.33 -9.94 -10.88
C GLY A 155 -4.45 -10.45 -9.75
N LEU A 156 -3.63 -9.61 -9.11
CA LEU A 156 -2.79 -10.02 -7.99
C LEU A 156 -3.55 -10.03 -6.65
N THR A 157 -3.14 -10.95 -5.78
CA THR A 157 -3.51 -10.92 -4.35
C THR A 157 -2.31 -10.45 -3.56
N LEU A 158 -2.38 -9.21 -3.07
CA LEU A 158 -1.34 -8.59 -2.26
C LEU A 158 -1.59 -8.93 -0.79
N THR A 159 -0.56 -9.43 -0.10
CA THR A 159 -0.56 -9.60 1.35
C THR A 159 -0.04 -8.34 2.05
N ARG A 160 -0.15 -8.27 3.37
CA ARG A 160 0.40 -7.15 4.16
C ARG A 160 1.87 -6.86 3.82
N GLY A 161 2.27 -5.61 3.94
CA GLY A 161 3.63 -5.17 3.68
C GLY A 161 3.73 -3.84 2.95
N VAL A 162 4.98 -3.48 2.65
CA VAL A 162 5.34 -2.26 1.93
C VAL A 162 5.86 -2.65 0.55
N TYR A 163 5.18 -2.20 -0.48
CA TYR A 163 5.54 -2.38 -1.89
C TYR A 163 6.12 -1.08 -2.42
N THR A 164 7.20 -1.15 -3.21
CA THR A 164 7.84 0.05 -3.78
C THR A 164 7.98 -0.04 -5.27
N TYR A 165 7.67 1.06 -5.95
CA TYR A 165 7.72 1.19 -7.40
C TYR A 165 8.45 2.48 -7.80
N ASP A 166 9.31 2.40 -8.80
CA ASP A 166 9.85 3.56 -9.51
C ASP A 166 9.21 3.76 -10.90
N ILE A 167 8.14 3.02 -11.14
CA ILE A 167 7.32 2.95 -12.35
C ILE A 167 5.83 3.19 -12.02
N ASN A 168 5.01 3.33 -13.05
CA ASN A 168 3.55 3.38 -12.87
C ASN A 168 3.05 2.07 -12.25
N VAL A 169 2.10 2.20 -11.34
CA VAL A 169 1.32 1.07 -10.83
C VAL A 169 0.00 1.06 -11.60
N SER A 170 -0.27 0.00 -12.33
CA SER A 170 -1.43 -0.12 -13.22
C SER A 170 -2.35 -1.23 -12.75
N ILE A 171 -3.65 -1.00 -12.88
CA ILE A 171 -4.73 -1.97 -12.66
C ILE A 171 -5.50 -2.04 -13.98
N THR A 172 -4.90 -2.67 -15.00
CA THR A 172 -5.42 -2.58 -16.37
C THR A 172 -6.67 -3.45 -16.56
N SER A 173 -6.76 -4.57 -15.83
CA SER A 173 -7.92 -5.46 -15.90
C SER A 173 -8.10 -6.29 -14.64
N GLY A 174 -9.32 -6.80 -14.44
CA GLY A 174 -9.63 -7.67 -13.30
C GLY A 174 -9.69 -6.92 -11.98
N LYS A 175 -9.19 -7.55 -10.92
CA LYS A 175 -9.23 -7.04 -9.55
C LYS A 175 -7.86 -7.20 -8.92
N VAL A 176 -7.40 -6.17 -8.21
CA VAL A 176 -6.38 -6.36 -7.17
C VAL A 176 -7.09 -6.76 -5.88
N THR A 177 -6.58 -7.78 -5.19
CA THR A 177 -7.12 -8.22 -3.90
C THR A 177 -6.11 -7.93 -2.81
N PHE A 178 -6.53 -7.22 -1.75
CA PHE A 178 -5.74 -7.10 -0.52
C PHE A 178 -6.21 -8.19 0.44
N HIS A 179 -5.32 -9.09 0.84
CA HIS A 179 -5.63 -10.22 1.71
C HIS A 179 -4.78 -10.19 2.98
N GLY A 180 -5.46 -10.06 4.12
CA GLY A 180 -4.86 -9.99 5.45
C GLY A 180 -5.93 -10.02 6.53
N GLY A 181 -5.50 -9.99 7.80
CA GLY A 181 -6.36 -9.80 8.95
C GLY A 181 -6.90 -8.37 9.07
N ALA A 182 -7.77 -8.13 10.05
CA ALA A 182 -8.41 -6.82 10.26
C ALA A 182 -7.41 -5.68 10.54
N ASP A 183 -6.27 -5.99 11.15
CA ASP A 183 -5.23 -5.03 11.53
C ASP A 183 -3.99 -5.09 10.60
N ASP A 184 -4.07 -5.83 9.50
CA ASP A 184 -2.97 -5.92 8.55
C ASP A 184 -2.91 -4.67 7.66
N VAL A 185 -1.70 -4.14 7.46
CA VAL A 185 -1.46 -2.87 6.75
C VAL A 185 -0.75 -3.13 5.42
N PHE A 186 -1.18 -2.38 4.41
CA PHE A 186 -0.66 -2.42 3.05
C PHE A 186 -0.24 -1.02 2.63
N ILE A 187 1.02 -0.86 2.22
CA ILE A 187 1.55 0.44 1.77
C ILE A 187 2.12 0.25 0.37
N ILE A 188 1.54 0.91 -0.62
CA ILE A 188 2.06 0.92 -1.99
C ILE A 188 2.67 2.30 -2.25
N LYS A 189 3.96 2.31 -2.55
CA LYS A 189 4.72 3.53 -2.86
C LYS A 189 5.05 3.54 -4.33
N THR A 190 4.79 4.64 -5.03
CA THR A 190 5.29 4.86 -6.39
C THR A 190 5.89 6.25 -6.54
N SER A 191 6.98 6.38 -7.29
CA SER A 191 7.50 7.68 -7.73
C SER A 191 6.81 8.23 -8.98
N LYS A 192 5.85 7.48 -9.54
CA LYS A 192 5.06 7.80 -10.72
C LYS A 192 3.57 7.85 -10.36
N SER A 193 2.70 7.32 -11.21
CA SER A 193 1.25 7.37 -11.02
C SER A 193 0.66 5.99 -10.70
N VAL A 194 -0.50 6.01 -10.06
CA VAL A 194 -1.42 4.86 -10.01
C VAL A 194 -2.45 5.06 -11.13
N LEU A 195 -2.62 4.05 -11.98
CA LEU A 195 -3.51 4.06 -13.14
C LEU A 195 -4.54 2.94 -13.00
N GLN A 196 -5.82 3.29 -13.03
CA GLN A 196 -6.96 2.37 -12.90
C GLN A 196 -7.95 2.60 -14.05
#